data_AF-A0A7S1WLY2-F1
#
_entry.id   AF-A0A7S1WLY2-F1
#
_cell.length_a   1.000
_cell.length_b   1.000
_cell.length_c   1.000
_cell.angle_alpha   90.00
_cell.angle_beta   90.00
_cell.angle_gamma   90.00
#
_symmetry.space_group_name_H-M   'P 1'
#
loop_
_entity.id
_entity.type
_entity.pdbx_description
1 polymer ?
#
loop_
_entity_poly.entity_id
_entity_poly.type
_entity_poly.pdbx_seq_one_letter_code
_entity_poly.pdbx_strand_id
1 'polypeptide(L)'
;ALGWDERSDLWSIGCILMELYAGEQLFATHEELEHLALMARMIGPLPSQLLDKASQSVRETYLVQDSRTGHWRLPWPDKASSPSSERHVYSQRPLPEQTLPEHADFAEFCGELLALEPRRRPSAVEALKHRFFSQSYRD
;
A
#
# COMPACT_ATOMS: atom_id res chain seq x y z
N ALA A 1 12.90 -15.12 3.70
CA ALA A 1 12.77 -14.07 2.68
C ALA A 1 11.28 -13.78 2.48
N LEU A 2 10.91 -12.51 2.31
CA LEU A 2 9.62 -12.13 1.72
C LEU A 2 9.73 -12.51 0.24
N GLY A 3 9.30 -13.73 -0.10
CA GLY A 3 9.39 -14.24 -1.47
C GLY A 3 8.44 -13.47 -2.39
N TRP A 4 8.86 -13.27 -3.63
CA TRP A 4 7.97 -12.83 -4.70
C TRP A 4 7.18 -14.04 -5.20
N ASP A 5 5.87 -13.90 -5.28
CA ASP A 5 4.95 -14.89 -5.83
C ASP A 5 3.95 -14.19 -6.77
N GLU A 6 2.99 -14.95 -7.31
CA GLU A 6 1.96 -14.42 -8.20
C GLU A 6 1.11 -13.31 -7.56
N ARG A 7 1.07 -13.19 -6.22
CA ARG A 7 0.32 -12.14 -5.51
C ARG A 7 1.01 -10.79 -5.59
N SER A 8 2.24 -10.72 -6.12
CA SER A 8 2.87 -9.45 -6.49
C SER A 8 2.21 -8.83 -7.71
N ASP A 9 1.69 -9.64 -8.65
CA ASP A 9 0.93 -9.12 -9.79
C ASP A 9 -0.41 -8.53 -9.35
N LEU A 10 -1.02 -9.11 -8.31
CA LEU A 10 -2.28 -8.63 -7.73
C LEU A 10 -2.12 -7.23 -7.11
N TRP A 11 -0.98 -6.95 -6.49
CA TRP A 11 -0.65 -5.59 -6.03
C TRP A 11 -0.58 -4.61 -7.19
N SER A 12 0.13 -4.97 -8.27
CA SER A 12 0.24 -4.14 -9.47
C SER A 12 -1.12 -3.86 -10.09
N ILE A 13 -2.01 -4.86 -10.14
CA ILE A 13 -3.40 -4.69 -10.58
C ILE A 13 -4.14 -3.70 -9.67
N GLY A 14 -4.00 -3.82 -8.35
CA GLY A 14 -4.58 -2.86 -7.40
C GLY A 14 -4.16 -1.42 -7.66
N CYS A 15 -2.86 -1.19 -7.95
CA CYS A 15 -2.36 0.13 -8.34
C CYS A 15 -2.97 0.61 -9.66
N ILE A 16 -3.00 -0.23 -10.69
CA ILE A 16 -3.55 0.11 -12.01
C ILE A 16 -5.04 0.47 -11.91
N LEU A 17 -5.82 -0.29 -11.14
CA LEU A 17 -7.25 -0.04 -10.98
C LEU A 17 -7.50 1.33 -10.33
N MET A 18 -6.78 1.63 -9.25
CA MET A 18 -6.90 2.93 -8.60
C MET A 18 -6.42 4.09 -9.49
N GLU A 19 -5.37 3.87 -10.28
CA GLU A 19 -4.89 4.86 -11.25
C GLU A 19 -5.92 5.11 -12.37
N LEU A 20 -6.56 4.06 -12.88
CA LEU A 20 -7.65 4.18 -13.84
C LEU A 20 -8.86 4.94 -13.26
N TYR A 21 -9.14 4.75 -11.97
CA TYR A 21 -10.24 5.41 -11.28
C TYR A 21 -9.94 6.91 -11.02
N ALA A 22 -8.75 7.22 -10.51
CA ALA A 22 -8.37 8.56 -10.10
C ALA A 22 -7.84 9.43 -11.26
N GLY A 23 -7.33 8.80 -12.33
CA GLY A 23 -6.66 9.47 -13.44
C GLY A 23 -5.22 9.90 -13.15
N GLU A 24 -4.66 9.49 -12.01
CA GLU A 24 -3.30 9.78 -11.57
C GLU A 24 -2.67 8.60 -10.83
N GLN A 25 -1.34 8.56 -10.76
CA GLN A 25 -0.61 7.47 -10.11
C GLN A 25 -0.98 7.35 -8.63
N LEU A 26 -1.29 6.13 -8.17
CA LEU A 26 -1.62 5.87 -6.77
C LEU A 26 -0.49 6.24 -5.80
N PHE A 27 0.77 5.93 -6.19
CA PHE A 27 1.97 6.27 -5.42
C PHE A 27 2.93 7.08 -6.29
N ALA A 28 2.66 8.38 -6.41
CA ALA A 28 3.39 9.27 -7.32
C ALA A 28 4.73 9.76 -6.72
N THR A 29 5.75 8.91 -6.72
CA THR A 29 7.10 9.25 -6.23
C THR A 29 8.20 8.46 -6.95
N HIS A 30 9.43 8.97 -6.86
CA HIS A 30 10.65 8.31 -7.32
C HIS A 30 11.63 7.98 -6.16
N GLU A 31 11.24 8.23 -4.91
CA GLU A 31 12.09 7.98 -3.73
C GLU A 31 11.49 6.85 -2.90
N GLU A 32 12.32 5.86 -2.52
CA GLU A 32 11.81 4.62 -1.94
C GLU A 32 11.22 4.81 -0.53
N LEU A 33 11.80 5.69 0.29
CA LEU A 33 11.28 5.93 1.64
C LEU A 33 9.93 6.68 1.58
N GLU A 34 9.81 7.68 0.72
CA GLU A 34 8.54 8.35 0.42
C GLU A 34 7.50 7.35 -0.10
N HIS A 35 7.88 6.42 -0.98
CA HIS A 35 6.97 5.38 -1.49
C HIS A 35 6.42 4.53 -0.34
N LEU A 36 7.29 4.06 0.56
CA LEU A 36 6.87 3.29 1.75
C LEU A 36 5.99 4.12 2.69
N ALA A 37 6.26 5.42 2.81
CA ALA A 37 5.45 6.33 3.62
C ALA A 37 4.07 6.58 2.99
N LEU A 38 3.96 6.71 1.66
CA LEU A 38 2.70 6.80 0.93
C LEU A 38 1.86 5.53 1.13
N MET A 39 2.47 4.35 0.97
CA MET A 39 1.81 3.08 1.26
C MET A 39 1.27 3.06 2.70
N ALA A 40 2.10 3.46 3.68
CA ALA A 40 1.71 3.48 5.08
C ALA A 40 0.56 4.47 5.37
N ARG A 41 0.56 5.61 4.69
CA ARG A 41 -0.46 6.66 4.83
C ARG A 41 -1.80 6.26 4.23
N MET A 42 -1.78 5.66 3.04
CA MET A 42 -2.99 5.39 2.25
C MET A 42 -3.62 4.06 2.61
N ILE A 43 -2.83 3.03 2.89
CA ILE A 43 -3.34 1.67 3.18
C ILE A 43 -3.41 1.42 4.69
N GLY A 44 -2.41 1.90 5.44
CA GLY A 44 -2.28 1.67 6.87
C GLY A 44 -0.84 1.31 7.26
N PRO A 45 -0.53 1.21 8.57
CA PRO A 45 0.85 1.02 9.02
C PRO A 45 1.45 -0.29 8.51
N LEU A 46 2.73 -0.24 8.11
CA LEU A 46 3.49 -1.44 7.77
C LEU A 46 3.54 -2.38 8.99
N PRO A 47 3.09 -3.64 8.86
CA PRO A 47 3.09 -4.57 9.99
C PRO A 47 4.51 -4.80 10.54
N SER A 48 4.69 -4.75 11.85
CA SER A 48 6.00 -4.97 12.49
C SER A 48 6.62 -6.31 12.07
N GLN A 49 5.80 -7.37 12.00
CA GLN A 49 6.22 -8.69 11.54
C GLN A 49 6.78 -8.70 10.10
N LEU A 50 6.31 -7.79 9.23
CA LEU A 50 6.83 -7.64 7.87
C LEU A 50 8.22 -7.02 7.92
N LEU A 51 8.38 -5.95 8.71
CA LEU A 51 9.66 -5.26 8.91
C LEU A 51 10.69 -6.17 9.59
N ASP A 52 10.26 -6.95 10.58
CA ASP A 52 11.07 -7.94 11.29
C ASP A 52 11.52 -9.12 10.40
N LYS A 53 10.90 -9.30 9.21
CA LYS A 53 11.28 -10.31 8.20
C LYS A 53 12.08 -9.71 7.03
N ALA A 54 12.24 -8.39 6.97
CA ALA A 54 13.04 -7.72 5.95
C ALA A 54 14.48 -8.24 5.95
N SER A 55 15.15 -8.25 4.80
CA SER A 55 16.57 -8.62 4.74
C SER A 55 17.43 -7.65 5.55
N GLN A 56 18.64 -8.08 5.94
CA GLN A 56 19.58 -7.21 6.64
C GLN A 56 19.87 -5.93 5.85
N SER A 57 20.10 -6.03 4.55
CA SER A 57 20.31 -4.87 3.67
C SER A 57 19.16 -3.87 3.72
N VAL A 58 17.91 -4.33 3.64
CA VAL A 58 16.74 -3.45 3.70
C VAL A 58 16.64 -2.76 5.05
N ARG A 59 16.93 -3.47 6.16
CA ARG A 59 16.89 -2.88 7.50
C ARG A 59 17.92 -1.77 7.66
N GLU A 60 19.15 -2.01 7.22
CA GLU A 60 20.26 -1.06 7.34
C GLU A 60 20.05 0.18 6.47
N THR A 61 19.42 0.03 5.30
CA THR A 61 19.19 1.15 4.38
C THR A 61 17.93 1.95 4.70
N TYR A 62 16.80 1.28 4.97
CA TYR A 62 15.48 1.93 4.98
C TYR A 62 14.79 1.98 6.34
N LEU A 63 15.25 1.22 7.34
CA LEU A 63 14.56 1.09 8.62
C LEU A 63 15.42 1.61 9.78
N VAL A 64 14.76 1.90 10.90
CA VAL A 64 15.41 2.18 12.18
C VAL A 64 14.74 1.37 13.27
N GLN A 65 15.51 0.97 14.28
CA GLN A 65 14.97 0.28 15.43
C GLN A 65 14.40 1.30 16.42
N ASP A 66 13.16 1.10 16.82
CA ASP A 66 12.52 1.90 17.86
C ASP A 66 13.15 1.57 19.23
N SER A 67 13.73 2.56 19.90
CA SER A 67 14.49 2.37 21.14
C SER A 67 13.63 1.93 22.32
N ARG A 68 12.31 2.17 22.29
CA ARG A 68 11.38 1.83 23.36
C ARG A 68 10.81 0.43 23.21
N THR A 69 10.52 0.03 21.98
CA THR A 69 9.81 -1.23 21.67
C THR A 69 10.73 -2.31 21.11
N GLY A 70 11.88 -1.93 20.55
CA GLY A 70 12.81 -2.84 19.89
C GLY A 70 12.38 -3.28 18.48
N HIS A 71 11.21 -2.86 18.00
CA HIS A 71 10.73 -3.21 16.66
C HIS A 71 11.32 -2.29 15.58
N TRP A 72 11.42 -2.80 14.36
CA TRP A 72 11.79 -1.99 13.20
C TRP A 72 10.63 -1.06 12.80
N ARG A 73 10.96 0.17 12.41
CA ARG A 73 10.02 1.16 11.87
C ARG A 73 10.62 1.92 10.70
N LEU A 74 9.76 2.57 9.92
CA LEU A 74 10.22 3.59 8.96
C LEU A 74 10.75 4.81 9.71
N PRO A 75 11.87 5.41 9.28
CA PRO A 75 12.36 6.68 9.80
C PRO A 75 11.60 7.87 9.17
N TRP A 76 10.27 7.82 9.17
CA TRP A 76 9.40 8.86 8.63
C TRP A 76 8.67 9.60 9.77
N PRO A 77 8.54 10.93 9.74
CA PRO A 77 9.05 11.88 8.72
C PRO A 77 10.51 12.31 8.93
N ASP A 78 11.20 11.81 9.96
CA ASP A 78 12.56 12.26 10.37
C ASP A 78 13.60 12.27 9.23
N LYS A 79 13.49 11.32 8.29
CA LYS A 79 14.36 11.19 7.11
C LYS A 79 13.65 11.50 5.79
N ALA A 80 12.56 12.26 5.81
CA ALA A 80 11.95 12.73 4.56
C ALA A 80 12.98 13.51 3.73
N SER A 81 12.96 13.32 2.41
CA SER A 81 13.94 13.93 1.49
C SER A 81 13.82 15.46 1.44
N SER A 82 12.62 15.99 1.70
CA SER A 82 12.31 17.42 1.69
C SER A 82 10.98 17.71 2.42
N PRO A 83 10.73 18.96 2.84
CA PRO A 83 9.43 19.35 3.37
C PRO A 83 8.27 19.20 2.37
N SER A 84 8.56 19.28 1.06
CA SER A 84 7.57 19.00 0.00
C SER A 84 7.19 17.52 -0.05
N SER A 85 8.17 16.63 0.13
CA SER A 85 7.92 15.18 0.21
C SER A 85 7.10 14.83 1.45
N GLU A 86 7.45 15.42 2.60
CA GLU A 86 6.65 15.28 3.82
C GLU A 86 5.19 15.72 3.62
N ARG A 87 5.00 16.91 3.02
CA ARG A 87 3.68 17.44 2.71
C ARG A 87 2.91 16.56 1.72
N HIS A 88 3.59 16.04 0.69
CA HIS A 88 2.98 15.18 -0.33
C HIS A 88 2.41 13.90 0.29
N VAL A 89 3.14 13.27 1.21
CA VAL A 89 2.62 12.10 1.95
C VAL A 89 1.45 12.52 2.82
N TYR A 90 1.57 13.55 3.66
CA TYR A 90 0.49 13.92 4.58
C TYR A 90 -0.77 14.43 3.89
N SER A 91 -0.68 14.96 2.67
CA SER A 91 -1.85 15.35 1.88
C SER A 91 -2.65 14.17 1.35
N GLN A 92 -2.08 12.96 1.30
CA GLN A 92 -2.81 11.78 0.86
C GLN A 92 -3.87 11.35 1.87
N ARG A 93 -5.00 10.88 1.34
CA ARG A 93 -6.12 10.30 2.09
C ARG A 93 -6.03 8.77 2.10
N PRO A 94 -6.61 8.11 3.11
CA PRO A 94 -6.78 6.66 3.12
C PRO A 94 -7.47 6.15 1.86
N LEU A 95 -7.14 4.93 1.43
CA LEU A 95 -7.62 4.32 0.20
C LEU A 95 -9.16 4.34 0.05
N PRO A 96 -9.97 4.02 1.08
CA PRO A 96 -11.43 4.08 0.96
C PRO A 96 -11.99 5.49 0.69
N GLU A 97 -11.23 6.54 1.04
CA GLU A 97 -11.60 7.94 0.81
C GLU A 97 -11.11 8.47 -0.55
N GLN A 98 -10.36 7.66 -1.30
CA GLN A 98 -9.93 7.99 -2.67
C GLN A 98 -11.02 7.71 -3.71
N THR A 99 -12.08 7.00 -3.32
CA THR A 99 -13.22 6.65 -4.17
C THR A 99 -14.50 7.33 -3.69
N LEU A 100 -15.50 7.42 -4.56
CA LEU A 100 -16.83 7.88 -4.17
C LEU A 100 -17.51 6.85 -3.26
N PRO A 101 -18.37 7.28 -2.30
CA PRO A 101 -19.08 6.36 -1.42
C PRO A 101 -19.92 5.31 -2.14
N GLU A 102 -20.51 5.64 -3.30
CA GLU A 102 -21.24 4.69 -4.15
C GLU A 102 -20.36 3.59 -4.74
N HIS A 103 -19.03 3.76 -4.74
CA HIS A 103 -18.05 2.81 -5.27
C HIS A 103 -17.32 2.04 -4.16
N ALA A 104 -17.94 1.89 -2.99
CA ALA A 104 -17.34 1.21 -1.83
C ALA A 104 -16.83 -0.21 -2.14
N ASP A 105 -17.57 -1.00 -2.94
CA ASP A 105 -17.13 -2.35 -3.32
C ASP A 105 -15.87 -2.34 -4.20
N PHE A 106 -15.68 -1.30 -5.04
CA PHE A 106 -14.46 -1.14 -5.82
C PHE A 106 -13.28 -0.76 -4.90
N ALA A 107 -13.51 0.12 -3.93
CA ALA A 107 -12.51 0.51 -2.94
C ALA A 107 -12.08 -0.66 -2.05
N GLU A 108 -13.05 -1.45 -1.58
CA GLU A 108 -12.83 -2.68 -0.82
C GLU A 108 -11.99 -3.67 -1.63
N PHE A 109 -12.36 -3.91 -2.89
CA PHE A 109 -11.61 -4.77 -3.79
C PHE A 109 -10.16 -4.34 -3.96
N CYS A 110 -9.92 -3.06 -4.27
CA CYS A 110 -8.56 -2.53 -4.40
C CYS A 110 -7.79 -2.64 -3.08
N GLY A 111 -8.45 -2.44 -1.93
CA GLY A 111 -7.85 -2.62 -0.61
C GLY A 111 -7.39 -4.05 -0.33
N GLU A 112 -8.14 -5.06 -0.77
CA GLU A 112 -7.73 -6.47 -0.65
C GLU A 112 -6.49 -6.78 -1.50
N LEU A 113 -6.44 -6.25 -2.73
CA LEU A 113 -5.30 -6.40 -3.64
C LEU A 113 -4.04 -5.69 -3.11
N LEU A 114 -4.23 -4.52 -2.48
CA LEU A 114 -3.19 -3.68 -1.91
C LEU A 114 -2.86 -4.04 -0.46
N ALA A 115 -3.18 -5.25 -0.01
CA ALA A 115 -2.76 -5.70 1.32
C ALA A 115 -1.22 -5.71 1.44
N LEU A 116 -0.69 -5.04 2.47
CA LEU A 116 0.76 -4.87 2.67
C LEU A 116 1.48 -6.20 2.91
N GLU A 117 0.83 -7.13 3.61
CA GLU A 117 1.36 -8.48 3.77
C GLU A 117 0.95 -9.34 2.55
N PRO A 118 1.89 -9.86 1.74
CA PRO A 118 1.55 -10.54 0.49
C PRO A 118 0.59 -11.72 0.65
N ARG A 119 0.72 -12.46 1.76
CA ARG A 119 -0.13 -13.63 2.07
C ARG A 119 -1.59 -13.27 2.36
N ARG A 120 -1.88 -12.00 2.65
CA ARG A 120 -3.24 -11.51 2.89
C ARG A 120 -3.94 -11.07 1.60
N ARG A 121 -3.20 -10.86 0.51
CA ARG A 121 -3.80 -10.60 -0.80
C ARG A 121 -4.48 -11.87 -1.28
N PRO A 122 -5.63 -11.82 -1.96
CA PRO A 122 -6.22 -13.01 -2.59
C PRO A 122 -5.37 -13.49 -3.79
N SER A 123 -5.54 -14.75 -4.19
CA SER A 123 -5.14 -15.20 -5.53
C SER A 123 -6.05 -14.60 -6.60
N ALA A 124 -5.66 -14.62 -7.87
CA ALA A 124 -6.51 -14.13 -8.96
C ALA A 124 -7.88 -14.82 -9.01
N VAL A 125 -7.92 -16.14 -8.76
CA VAL A 125 -9.18 -16.92 -8.74
C VAL A 125 -10.08 -16.54 -7.56
N GLU A 126 -9.51 -16.19 -6.42
CA GLU A 126 -10.25 -15.69 -5.26
C GLU A 126 -10.74 -14.26 -5.49
N ALA A 127 -9.89 -13.40 -6.06
CA ALA A 127 -10.20 -12.00 -6.37
C ALA A 127 -11.40 -11.86 -7.32
N LEU A 128 -11.53 -12.75 -8.31
CA LEU A 128 -12.66 -12.77 -9.24
C LEU A 128 -14.01 -13.07 -8.58
N LYS A 129 -14.02 -13.57 -7.34
CA LYS A 129 -15.25 -13.82 -6.57
C LYS A 129 -15.69 -12.62 -5.75
N HIS A 130 -14.97 -11.50 -5.80
CA HIS A 130 -15.29 -10.29 -5.05
C HIS A 130 -16.64 -9.68 -5.50
N ARG A 131 -17.36 -9.04 -4.58
CA ARG A 131 -18.68 -8.44 -4.83
C ARG A 131 -18.68 -7.39 -5.92
N PHE A 132 -17.56 -6.68 -6.09
CA PHE A 132 -17.31 -5.76 -7.20
C PHE A 132 -17.68 -6.36 -8.56
N PHE A 133 -17.35 -7.63 -8.82
CA PHE A 133 -17.68 -8.31 -10.08
C PHE A 133 -19.09 -8.92 -10.11
N SER A 134 -19.79 -8.94 -8.98
CA SER A 134 -21.15 -9.44 -8.87
C SER A 134 -22.21 -8.35 -9.00
N GLN A 135 -21.79 -7.08 -9.04
CA GLN A 135 -22.71 -5.97 -9.25
C GLN A 135 -23.14 -5.90 -10.72
N SER A 136 -24.45 -5.87 -10.94
CA SER A 136 -25.00 -5.54 -12.25
C SER A 136 -25.02 -4.01 -12.38
N TYR A 137 -24.03 -3.44 -13.04
CA TYR A 137 -24.09 -2.04 -13.46
C TYR A 137 -25.21 -1.94 -14.49
N ARG A 138 -26.29 -1.23 -14.15
CA ARG A 138 -27.32 -0.87 -15.13
C ARG A 138 -26.80 0.35 -15.88
N ASP A 139 -26.72 0.23 -17.20
CA ASP A 139 -26.50 1.34 -18.13
C ASP A 139 -27.57 2.44 -17.93
#